data_AF-A0A959YUU7-F1
#
_entry.id   AF-A0A959YUU7-F1
#
_cell.length_a   1.000
_cell.length_b   1.000
_cell.length_c   1.000
_cell.angle_alpha   90.00
_cell.angle_beta   90.00
_cell.angle_gamma   90.00
#
_symmetry.space_group_name_H-M   'P 1'
#
loop_
_entity.id
_entity.type
_entity.pdbx_description
1 polymer ?
#
loop_
_entity_poly.entity_id
_entity_poly.type
_entity_poly.pdbx_seq_one_letter_code
_entity_poly.pdbx_strand_id
1 'polypeptide(L)'
;MRMLKFRHCATSHMVTSGPVQQDRVPTRLERIPWGWWVLLGTVLRGVHGVAAHTWNTSPDQLAWGLGLEDAWRSGGAAYLQWVHYPHEGGSLLLSLLARVFVPLASVMPPLSWAALVADSGCRAVQILVARRSFSPRAALAFTLWTVLAVPLMLPWGTINMGLHALVSFAPFLLLAAVQRPVERPLLLGVGVGALCMLAYDAALLVPAYVGFVWLGASGVQARAGHVLKFLLGAVLGLLPHVLTRLWVDHGFQLEQLPMFSIRGLERDPLHLVDAPGRLLAFWTTWLPGSLFMTAVDAPLVRVLVLITAGLLVWGGLGLRGVPAAQRRVVYMGLWLIAVFWAVVVFAPFFEPRDDGAGYVYYRYFPFIVPLVALLVLEGLVQRRGTWAAWGFVGFCGLSSLVFLVRQEDRPLPMDEATGWVLGRKYGHDPQLLGRIMAGAGTERKYQLTFGAGWGTAAAMFDRRTATDTAAMHRFQRTRAMWPVGELTAFDHGVERAFGPDVTPRLDPAIRELLDLEGIP
;
A
#
# COMPACT_ATOMS: atom_id res chain seq x y z
N MET A 1 73.70 -1.62 -8.25
CA MET A 1 72.49 -0.76 -8.17
C MET A 1 71.88 -0.70 -9.57
N ARG A 2 70.99 -1.65 -9.94
CA ARG A 2 69.51 -1.59 -9.83
C ARG A 2 68.90 -0.29 -10.35
N MET A 3 68.30 -0.33 -11.55
CA MET A 3 66.84 -0.27 -11.71
C MET A 3 66.42 -0.67 -13.13
N LEU A 4 65.83 -1.87 -13.22
CA LEU A 4 65.09 -2.37 -14.38
C LEU A 4 63.71 -1.71 -14.41
N LYS A 5 63.37 -1.07 -15.53
CA LYS A 5 62.01 -0.62 -15.86
C LYS A 5 61.18 -1.84 -16.27
N PHE A 6 60.27 -2.29 -15.41
CA PHE A 6 59.24 -3.24 -15.80
C PHE A 6 58.02 -2.49 -16.36
N ARG A 7 57.73 -2.75 -17.64
CA ARG A 7 56.45 -2.47 -18.29
C ARG A 7 55.40 -3.41 -17.70
N HIS A 8 54.26 -2.88 -17.27
CA HIS A 8 53.04 -3.67 -17.09
C HIS A 8 52.08 -3.32 -18.22
N CYS A 9 52.00 -4.25 -19.17
CA CYS A 9 50.98 -4.31 -20.20
C CYS A 9 49.73 -4.93 -19.55
N ALA A 10 48.75 -4.11 -19.18
CA ALA A 10 47.45 -4.59 -18.76
C ALA A 10 46.57 -4.75 -20.02
N THR A 11 46.66 -5.91 -20.67
CA THR A 11 45.69 -6.35 -21.67
C THR A 11 44.35 -6.61 -20.99
N SER A 12 43.48 -5.63 -21.06
CA SER A 12 42.06 -5.77 -20.74
C SER A 12 41.38 -6.58 -21.84
N HIS A 13 41.33 -7.90 -21.66
CA HIS A 13 40.41 -8.73 -22.41
C HIS A 13 38.98 -8.39 -21.97
N MET A 14 38.33 -7.45 -22.68
CA MET A 14 36.88 -7.38 -22.74
C MET A 14 36.37 -8.66 -23.42
N VAL A 15 36.13 -9.69 -22.61
CA VAL A 15 35.26 -10.79 -23.01
C VAL A 15 33.85 -10.20 -23.03
N THR A 16 33.39 -9.79 -24.21
CA THR A 16 31.98 -9.60 -24.49
C THR A 16 31.32 -10.97 -24.44
N SER A 17 30.97 -11.41 -23.23
CA SER A 17 30.07 -12.55 -23.00
C SER A 17 28.67 -12.16 -23.46
N GLY A 18 28.47 -12.10 -24.78
CA GLY A 18 27.15 -12.18 -25.37
C GLY A 18 26.51 -13.48 -24.85
N PRO A 19 25.26 -13.43 -24.34
CA PRO A 19 24.60 -14.63 -23.90
C PRO A 19 24.53 -15.59 -25.09
N VAL A 20 25.00 -16.83 -24.87
CA VAL A 20 24.75 -17.94 -25.79
C VAL A 20 23.23 -18.11 -25.85
N GLN A 21 22.60 -17.45 -26.82
CA GLN A 21 21.23 -17.71 -27.21
C GLN A 21 21.24 -19.10 -27.84
N GLN A 22 21.00 -20.13 -27.04
CA GLN A 22 20.51 -21.38 -27.59
C GLN A 22 19.20 -21.05 -28.32
N ASP A 23 19.16 -21.33 -29.62
CA ASP A 23 18.00 -21.18 -30.50
C ASP A 23 16.82 -22.03 -29.99
N ARG A 24 16.14 -21.55 -28.96
CA ARG A 24 14.94 -22.17 -28.43
C ARG A 24 13.76 -21.53 -29.13
N VAL A 25 12.98 -22.36 -29.82
CA VAL A 25 11.69 -21.94 -30.39
C VAL A 25 10.81 -21.40 -29.26
N PRO A 26 10.37 -20.13 -29.34
CA PRO A 26 9.51 -19.56 -28.32
C PRO A 26 8.18 -20.31 -28.28
N THR A 27 7.73 -20.62 -27.07
CA THR A 27 6.42 -21.28 -26.85
C THR A 27 5.29 -20.40 -27.36
N ARG A 28 4.10 -20.97 -27.65
CA ARG A 28 2.94 -20.19 -28.12
C ARG A 28 2.60 -19.03 -27.16
N LEU A 29 2.75 -19.23 -25.86
CA LEU A 29 2.50 -18.21 -24.83
C LEU A 29 3.56 -17.09 -24.84
N GLU A 30 4.82 -17.41 -25.14
CA GLU A 30 5.92 -16.42 -25.22
C GLU A 30 5.77 -15.47 -26.41
N ARG A 31 4.99 -15.86 -27.43
CA ARG A 31 4.70 -15.03 -28.61
C ARG A 31 3.60 -14.00 -28.36
N ILE A 32 2.79 -14.17 -27.32
CA ILE A 32 1.74 -13.21 -26.98
C ILE A 32 2.40 -11.94 -26.45
N PRO A 33 2.14 -10.76 -27.05
CA PRO A 33 2.65 -9.50 -26.54
C PRO A 33 2.25 -9.29 -25.08
N TRP A 34 3.19 -8.86 -24.23
CA TRP A 34 2.94 -8.70 -22.80
C TRP A 34 1.80 -7.73 -22.46
N GLY A 35 1.52 -6.77 -23.35
CA GLY A 35 0.40 -5.85 -23.21
C GLY A 35 -0.96 -6.56 -23.13
N TRP A 36 -1.13 -7.70 -23.81
CA TRP A 36 -2.35 -8.50 -23.72
C TRP A 36 -2.54 -9.13 -22.34
N TRP A 37 -1.45 -9.55 -21.68
CA TRP A 37 -1.53 -10.06 -20.31
C TRP A 37 -1.88 -8.96 -19.32
N VAL A 38 -1.33 -7.76 -19.49
CA VAL A 38 -1.72 -6.59 -18.68
C VAL A 38 -3.20 -6.31 -18.88
N LEU A 39 -3.68 -6.25 -20.12
CA LEU A 39 -5.08 -5.99 -20.45
C LEU A 39 -6.01 -7.06 -19.84
N LEU A 40 -5.67 -8.35 -19.98
CA LEU A 40 -6.44 -9.44 -19.40
C LEU A 40 -6.55 -9.32 -17.88
N GLY A 41 -5.44 -9.04 -17.20
CA GLY A 41 -5.45 -8.77 -15.76
C GLY A 41 -6.27 -7.55 -15.37
N THR A 42 -6.35 -6.52 -16.23
CA THR A 42 -7.16 -5.31 -16.02
C THR A 42 -8.64 -5.65 -16.13
N VAL A 43 -9.02 -6.35 -17.19
CA VAL A 43 -10.40 -6.78 -17.42
C VAL A 43 -10.88 -7.66 -16.26
N LEU A 44 -10.10 -8.65 -15.84
CA LEU A 44 -10.48 -9.54 -14.74
C LEU A 44 -10.71 -8.77 -13.42
N ARG A 45 -9.82 -7.86 -13.05
CA ARG A 45 -9.99 -7.06 -11.82
C ARG A 45 -11.12 -6.04 -11.94
N GLY A 46 -11.32 -5.45 -13.12
CA GLY A 46 -12.45 -4.55 -13.38
C GLY A 46 -13.80 -5.28 -13.29
N VAL A 47 -13.91 -6.46 -13.91
CA VAL A 47 -15.11 -7.31 -13.84
C VAL A 47 -15.37 -7.75 -12.40
N HIS A 48 -14.34 -8.18 -11.67
CA HIS A 48 -14.48 -8.51 -10.25
C HIS A 48 -14.94 -7.30 -9.42
N GLY A 49 -14.30 -6.14 -9.58
CA GLY A 49 -14.66 -4.93 -8.87
C GLY A 49 -16.11 -4.52 -9.10
N VAL A 50 -16.58 -4.56 -10.35
CA VAL A 50 -17.98 -4.27 -10.72
C VAL A 50 -18.94 -5.32 -10.15
N ALA A 51 -18.61 -6.61 -10.25
CA ALA A 51 -19.48 -7.67 -9.74
C ALA A 51 -19.62 -7.59 -8.21
N ALA A 52 -18.50 -7.46 -7.50
CA ALA A 52 -18.42 -7.51 -6.05
C ALA A 52 -18.56 -6.15 -5.35
N HIS A 53 -18.68 -5.03 -6.08
CA HIS A 53 -18.77 -3.67 -5.54
C HIS A 53 -17.69 -3.40 -4.47
N THR A 54 -16.46 -3.81 -4.75
CA THR A 54 -15.37 -3.84 -3.76
C THR A 54 -15.06 -2.47 -3.15
N TRP A 55 -15.43 -1.38 -3.83
CA TRP A 55 -15.29 -0.02 -3.30
C TRP A 55 -16.19 0.26 -2.09
N ASN A 56 -17.31 -0.44 -1.93
CA ASN A 56 -18.25 -0.23 -0.82
C ASN A 56 -17.65 -0.63 0.54
N THR A 57 -16.63 -1.49 0.55
CA THR A 57 -15.93 -1.93 1.76
C THR A 57 -14.79 -0.99 2.18
N SER A 58 -14.54 0.09 1.42
CA SER A 58 -13.47 1.05 1.71
C SER A 58 -14.05 2.42 2.10
N PRO A 59 -14.33 2.66 3.40
CA PRO A 59 -14.87 3.95 3.85
C PRO A 59 -13.95 5.14 3.54
N ASP A 60 -12.64 4.89 3.54
CA ASP A 60 -11.60 5.85 3.16
C ASP A 60 -11.74 6.32 1.70
N GLN A 61 -11.95 5.38 0.77
CA GLN A 61 -12.17 5.69 -0.63
C GLN A 61 -13.52 6.39 -0.83
N LEU A 62 -14.58 5.92 -0.15
CA LEU A 62 -15.92 6.54 -0.24
C LEU A 62 -15.90 7.99 0.24
N ALA A 63 -15.26 8.26 1.38
CA ALA A 63 -15.13 9.61 1.94
C ALA A 63 -14.33 10.52 1.00
N TRP A 64 -13.25 10.00 0.41
CA TRP A 64 -12.48 10.73 -0.59
C TRP A 64 -13.28 11.01 -1.86
N GLY A 65 -14.05 10.03 -2.35
CA GLY A 65 -14.95 10.19 -3.48
C GLY A 65 -15.97 11.31 -3.26
N LEU A 66 -16.64 11.34 -2.11
CA LEU A 66 -17.58 12.41 -1.76
C LEU A 66 -16.90 13.78 -1.70
N GLY A 67 -15.70 13.87 -1.12
CA GLY A 67 -14.92 15.11 -1.10
C GLY A 67 -14.55 15.61 -2.50
N LEU A 68 -14.15 14.71 -3.40
CA LEU A 68 -13.86 15.05 -4.80
C LEU A 68 -15.10 15.47 -5.57
N GLU A 69 -16.21 14.78 -5.37
CA GLU A 69 -17.47 15.14 -6.01
C GLU A 69 -17.93 16.54 -5.60
N ASP A 70 -17.85 16.90 -4.32
CA ASP A 70 -18.12 18.26 -3.87
C ASP A 70 -17.17 19.27 -4.52
N ALA A 71 -15.86 19.00 -4.54
CA ALA A 71 -14.87 19.86 -5.19
C ALA A 71 -15.19 20.08 -6.67
N TRP A 72 -15.58 19.03 -7.40
CA TRP A 72 -15.92 19.14 -8.82
C TRP A 72 -17.23 19.89 -9.07
N ARG A 73 -18.25 19.72 -8.19
CA ARG A 73 -19.54 20.40 -8.31
C ARG A 73 -19.44 21.88 -7.93
N SER A 74 -18.68 22.20 -6.88
CA SER A 74 -18.54 23.56 -6.35
C SER A 74 -17.44 24.39 -7.02
N GLY A 75 -16.61 23.76 -7.87
CA GLY A 75 -15.38 24.37 -8.37
C GLY A 75 -14.30 24.53 -7.29
N GLY A 76 -14.43 23.82 -6.17
CA GLY A 76 -13.49 23.84 -5.05
C GLY A 76 -12.10 23.33 -5.43
N ALA A 77 -11.09 24.12 -5.08
CA ALA A 77 -9.68 23.76 -5.23
C ALA A 77 -9.00 23.50 -3.86
N ALA A 78 -9.78 23.29 -2.80
CA ALA A 78 -9.23 23.10 -1.47
C ALA A 78 -8.39 21.83 -1.43
N TYR A 79 -7.11 21.95 -1.06
CA TYR A 79 -6.15 20.85 -1.02
C TYR A 79 -6.70 19.61 -0.28
N LEU A 80 -7.40 19.83 0.83
CA LEU A 80 -8.01 18.78 1.65
C LEU A 80 -9.05 17.95 0.88
N GLN A 81 -9.74 18.48 -0.13
CA GLN A 81 -10.69 17.70 -0.95
C GLN A 81 -9.99 16.83 -1.99
N TRP A 82 -8.85 17.30 -2.50
CA TRP A 82 -8.10 16.64 -3.57
C TRP A 82 -7.11 15.58 -3.07
N VAL A 83 -6.89 15.48 -1.76
CA VAL A 83 -5.88 14.60 -1.18
C VAL A 83 -6.51 13.59 -0.22
N HIS A 84 -6.15 12.32 -0.40
CA HIS A 84 -6.43 11.24 0.53
C HIS A 84 -5.53 11.36 1.77
N TYR A 85 -6.15 11.38 2.94
CA TYR A 85 -5.50 11.61 4.23
C TYR A 85 -5.59 10.31 5.07
N PRO A 86 -4.57 9.94 5.87
CA PRO A 86 -3.47 10.77 6.43
C PRO A 86 -2.13 10.80 5.71
N HIS A 87 -1.94 10.08 4.61
CA HIS A 87 -0.58 9.63 4.32
C HIS A 87 0.01 9.96 2.95
N GLU A 88 -0.71 10.60 2.02
CA GLU A 88 -0.29 10.43 0.62
C GLU A 88 -0.47 11.69 -0.22
N GLY A 89 0.57 12.52 -0.30
CA GLY A 89 0.65 13.60 -1.30
C GLY A 89 0.48 13.11 -2.75
N GLY A 90 0.70 11.81 -3.00
CA GLY A 90 0.43 11.14 -4.27
C GLY A 90 -1.02 10.97 -4.68
N SER A 91 -1.94 11.08 -3.73
CA SER A 91 -3.38 10.98 -4.00
C SER A 91 -3.88 12.08 -4.95
N LEU A 92 -3.22 13.23 -5.01
CA LEU A 92 -3.56 14.30 -5.97
C LEU A 92 -3.55 13.79 -7.42
N LEU A 93 -2.54 12.99 -7.81
CA LEU A 93 -2.45 12.44 -9.17
C LEU A 93 -3.64 11.52 -9.48
N LEU A 94 -4.10 10.78 -8.49
CA LEU A 94 -5.26 9.90 -8.64
C LEU A 94 -6.58 10.65 -8.61
N SER A 95 -6.70 11.74 -7.85
CA SER A 95 -7.85 12.64 -7.92
C SER A 95 -7.98 13.24 -9.32
N LEU A 96 -6.86 13.69 -9.89
CA LEU A 96 -6.81 14.22 -11.26
C LEU A 96 -7.16 13.14 -12.29
N LEU A 97 -6.62 11.93 -12.13
CA LEU A 97 -6.95 10.80 -12.99
C LEU A 97 -8.44 10.40 -12.86
N ALA A 98 -8.97 10.36 -11.64
CA ALA A 98 -10.37 10.05 -11.36
C ALA A 98 -11.31 11.05 -12.03
N ARG A 99 -10.94 12.33 -12.11
CA ARG A 99 -11.74 13.34 -12.79
C ARG A 99 -12.02 12.98 -14.27
N VAL A 100 -11.07 12.34 -14.95
CA VAL A 100 -11.22 11.88 -16.35
C VAL A 100 -12.32 10.81 -16.47
N PHE A 101 -12.58 10.05 -15.40
CA PHE A 101 -13.53 8.95 -15.38
C PHE A 101 -14.92 9.30 -14.85
N VAL A 102 -15.20 10.57 -14.55
CA VAL A 102 -16.53 11.04 -14.16
C VAL A 102 -17.64 10.64 -15.15
N PRO A 103 -17.43 10.69 -16.49
CA PRO A 103 -18.44 10.22 -17.44
C PRO A 103 -18.79 8.72 -17.33
N LEU A 104 -17.94 7.91 -16.68
CA LEU A 104 -18.13 6.46 -16.49
C LEU A 104 -18.53 6.08 -15.06
N ALA A 105 -18.93 7.06 -14.25
CA ALA A 105 -19.26 6.86 -12.83
C ALA A 105 -20.44 5.91 -12.59
N SER A 106 -21.34 5.74 -13.58
CA SER A 106 -22.48 4.82 -13.50
C SER A 106 -22.10 3.34 -13.52
N VAL A 107 -20.92 3.01 -14.04
CA VAL A 107 -20.41 1.63 -14.08
C VAL A 107 -19.60 1.32 -12.82
N MET A 108 -18.74 2.25 -12.42
CA MET A 108 -17.83 2.11 -11.29
C MET A 108 -17.40 3.51 -10.85
N PRO A 109 -17.19 3.76 -9.53
CA PRO A 109 -16.79 5.08 -9.05
C PRO A 109 -15.51 5.60 -9.72
N PRO A 110 -15.37 6.92 -9.96
CA PRO A 110 -14.20 7.47 -10.65
C PRO A 110 -12.85 7.12 -10.00
N LEU A 111 -12.79 7.06 -8.67
CA LEU A 111 -11.58 6.64 -7.94
C LEU A 111 -11.21 5.17 -8.18
N SER A 112 -12.20 4.30 -8.36
CA SER A 112 -11.98 2.89 -8.69
C SER A 112 -11.46 2.71 -10.11
N TRP A 113 -11.90 3.54 -11.06
CA TRP A 113 -11.30 3.60 -12.40
C TRP A 113 -9.84 4.04 -12.34
N ALA A 114 -9.55 5.09 -11.57
CA ALA A 114 -8.18 5.56 -11.38
C ALA A 114 -7.29 4.48 -10.74
N ALA A 115 -7.79 3.75 -9.74
CA ALA A 115 -7.09 2.61 -9.14
C ALA A 115 -6.80 1.51 -10.16
N LEU A 116 -7.77 1.18 -11.02
CA LEU A 116 -7.62 0.14 -12.03
C LEU A 116 -6.55 0.49 -13.07
N VAL A 117 -6.49 1.76 -13.49
CA VAL A 117 -5.44 2.26 -14.39
C VAL A 117 -4.07 2.22 -13.71
N ALA A 118 -3.98 2.67 -12.46
CA ALA A 118 -2.74 2.66 -11.70
C ALA A 118 -2.22 1.23 -11.45
N ASP A 119 -3.09 0.28 -11.08
CA ASP A 119 -2.75 -1.14 -10.94
C ASP A 119 -2.27 -1.73 -12.28
N SER A 120 -2.94 -1.37 -13.39
CA SER A 120 -2.52 -1.80 -14.73
C SER A 120 -1.10 -1.31 -15.08
N GLY A 121 -0.81 -0.04 -14.81
CA GLY A 121 0.52 0.53 -14.98
C GLY A 121 1.57 -0.11 -14.07
N CYS A 122 1.22 -0.36 -12.81
CA CYS A 122 2.05 -1.05 -11.83
C CYS A 122 2.47 -2.45 -12.34
N ARG A 123 1.49 -3.27 -12.76
CA ARG A 123 1.75 -4.61 -13.32
C ARG A 123 2.59 -4.55 -14.60
N ALA A 124 2.36 -3.57 -15.47
CA ALA A 124 3.17 -3.39 -16.67
C ALA A 124 4.65 -3.19 -16.32
N VAL A 125 4.96 -2.31 -15.36
CA VAL A 125 6.34 -2.10 -14.88
C VAL A 125 6.90 -3.39 -14.28
N GLN A 126 6.15 -4.08 -13.42
CA GLN A 126 6.57 -5.34 -12.80
C GLN A 126 6.93 -6.41 -13.84
N ILE A 127 6.07 -6.62 -14.85
CA ILE A 127 6.30 -7.57 -15.95
C ILE A 127 7.52 -7.18 -16.78
N LEU A 128 7.66 -5.90 -17.14
CA LEU A 128 8.79 -5.42 -17.94
C LEU A 128 10.12 -5.64 -17.21
N VAL A 129 10.17 -5.34 -15.92
CA VAL A 129 11.34 -5.60 -15.09
C VAL A 129 11.60 -7.09 -14.96
N ALA A 130 10.57 -7.91 -14.70
CA ALA A 130 10.71 -9.36 -14.60
C ALA A 130 11.33 -9.95 -15.87
N ARG A 131 10.81 -9.59 -17.04
CA ARG A 131 11.31 -10.03 -18.36
C ARG A 131 12.73 -9.62 -18.65
N ARG A 132 13.15 -8.45 -18.16
CA ARG A 132 14.52 -7.93 -18.35
C ARG A 132 15.52 -8.59 -17.41
N SER A 133 15.09 -9.03 -16.23
CA SER A 133 15.97 -9.27 -15.09
C SER A 133 16.07 -10.73 -14.67
N PHE A 134 15.08 -11.54 -15.04
CA PHE A 134 14.95 -12.93 -14.59
C PHE A 134 14.92 -13.89 -15.77
N SER A 135 14.90 -15.20 -15.49
CA SER A 135 14.80 -16.20 -16.56
C SER A 135 13.50 -16.02 -17.37
N PRO A 136 13.49 -16.25 -18.69
CA PRO A 136 12.28 -16.11 -19.51
C PRO A 136 11.10 -16.92 -18.99
N ARG A 137 11.41 -18.10 -18.43
CA ARG A 137 10.44 -19.03 -17.83
C ARG A 137 9.80 -18.46 -16.57
N ALA A 138 10.60 -17.93 -15.64
CA ALA A 138 10.08 -17.30 -14.44
C ALA A 138 9.32 -16.01 -14.77
N ALA A 139 9.80 -15.22 -15.72
CA ALA A 139 9.12 -14.01 -16.18
C ALA A 139 7.76 -14.31 -16.81
N LEU A 140 7.64 -15.37 -17.61
CA LEU A 140 6.36 -15.82 -18.16
C LEU A 140 5.42 -16.32 -17.06
N ALA A 141 5.91 -17.16 -16.14
CA ALA A 141 5.12 -17.64 -15.01
C ALA A 141 4.64 -16.48 -14.13
N PHE A 142 5.50 -15.50 -13.88
CA PHE A 142 5.16 -14.29 -13.15
C PHE A 142 4.14 -13.44 -13.90
N THR A 143 4.25 -13.32 -15.22
CA THR A 143 3.25 -12.64 -16.06
C THR A 143 1.88 -13.28 -15.89
N LEU A 144 1.77 -14.61 -15.96
CA LEU A 144 0.50 -15.31 -15.69
C LEU A 144 0.05 -15.14 -14.24
N TRP A 145 0.99 -15.18 -13.28
CA TRP A 145 0.69 -14.92 -11.88
C TRP A 145 0.10 -13.53 -11.66
N THR A 146 0.55 -12.48 -12.36
CA THR A 146 -0.07 -11.14 -12.21
C THR A 146 -1.52 -11.07 -12.70
N VAL A 147 -1.92 -11.96 -13.61
CA VAL A 147 -3.29 -12.07 -14.12
C VAL A 147 -4.17 -12.82 -13.13
N LEU A 148 -3.75 -14.02 -12.71
CA LEU A 148 -4.50 -14.87 -11.78
C LEU A 148 -4.47 -14.34 -10.35
N ALA A 149 -3.36 -13.68 -10.01
CA ALA A 149 -3.00 -13.09 -8.74
C ALA A 149 -3.21 -14.04 -7.55
N VAL A 150 -3.05 -13.50 -6.36
CA VAL A 150 -3.57 -14.12 -5.13
C VAL A 150 -4.80 -13.33 -4.69
N PRO A 151 -5.76 -13.94 -3.96
CA PRO A 151 -6.91 -13.28 -3.36
C PRO A 151 -6.63 -11.87 -2.82
N LEU A 152 -5.53 -11.72 -2.07
CA LEU A 152 -5.10 -10.43 -1.51
C LEU A 152 -5.03 -9.31 -2.53
N MET A 153 -4.53 -9.59 -3.75
CA MET A 153 -4.22 -8.59 -4.77
C MET A 153 -5.41 -8.21 -5.65
N LEU A 154 -6.50 -8.99 -5.64
CA LEU A 154 -7.64 -8.76 -6.54
C LEU A 154 -8.42 -7.48 -6.18
N PRO A 155 -8.86 -7.27 -4.91
CA PRO A 155 -9.64 -6.09 -4.55
C PRO A 155 -8.90 -4.78 -4.79
N TRP A 156 -7.57 -4.76 -4.66
CA TRP A 156 -6.75 -3.57 -4.88
C TRP A 156 -6.71 -3.08 -6.32
N GLY A 157 -7.21 -3.87 -7.28
CA GLY A 157 -7.41 -3.39 -8.65
C GLY A 157 -8.47 -2.29 -8.74
N THR A 158 -9.41 -2.24 -7.81
CA THR A 158 -10.55 -1.32 -7.83
C THR A 158 -10.77 -0.61 -6.50
N ILE A 159 -10.00 -0.95 -5.46
CA ILE A 159 -9.96 -0.26 -4.17
C ILE A 159 -8.70 0.61 -4.08
N ASN A 160 -8.88 1.85 -3.63
CA ASN A 160 -7.81 2.78 -3.31
C ASN A 160 -7.82 3.13 -1.83
N MET A 161 -7.12 2.32 -1.02
CA MET A 161 -6.98 2.53 0.42
C MET A 161 -5.50 2.61 0.78
N GLY A 162 -4.94 3.80 0.69
CA GLY A 162 -3.58 4.06 1.12
C GLY A 162 -2.47 3.74 0.12
N LEU A 163 -2.80 3.68 -1.18
CA LEU A 163 -1.88 3.49 -2.31
C LEU A 163 -0.91 2.29 -2.27
N HIS A 164 -0.86 1.51 -1.19
CA HIS A 164 0.15 0.49 -0.90
C HIS A 164 0.34 -0.50 -2.07
N ALA A 165 -0.79 -1.01 -2.59
CA ALA A 165 -0.80 -1.91 -3.74
C ALA A 165 -0.44 -1.21 -5.06
N LEU A 166 -0.88 0.04 -5.24
CA LEU A 166 -0.66 0.82 -6.47
C LEU A 166 0.79 1.28 -6.61
N VAL A 167 1.57 1.33 -5.52
CA VAL A 167 3.02 1.61 -5.52
C VAL A 167 3.87 0.32 -5.45
N SER A 168 3.27 -0.87 -5.56
CA SER A 168 3.99 -2.15 -5.52
C SER A 168 4.97 -2.38 -6.70
N PHE A 169 5.02 -1.48 -7.69
CA PHE A 169 6.07 -1.47 -8.71
C PHE A 169 7.39 -0.88 -8.22
N ALA A 170 7.39 -0.13 -7.12
CA ALA A 170 8.56 0.58 -6.62
C ALA A 170 9.75 -0.35 -6.27
N PRO A 171 9.55 -1.52 -5.62
CA PRO A 171 10.63 -2.51 -5.45
C PRO A 171 11.25 -2.95 -6.80
N PHE A 172 10.45 -3.07 -7.86
CA PHE A 172 10.91 -3.48 -9.19
C PHE A 172 11.72 -2.38 -9.89
N LEU A 173 11.37 -1.11 -9.70
CA LEU A 173 12.21 -0.01 -10.19
C LEU A 173 13.59 -0.04 -9.54
N LEU A 174 13.67 -0.35 -8.24
CA LEU A 174 14.95 -0.50 -7.56
C LEU A 174 15.74 -1.69 -8.12
N LEU A 175 15.09 -2.83 -8.36
CA LEU A 175 15.71 -3.98 -9.05
C LEU A 175 16.29 -3.60 -10.42
N ALA A 176 15.54 -2.84 -11.22
CA ALA A 176 15.99 -2.39 -12.53
C ALA A 176 17.17 -1.41 -12.43
N ALA A 177 17.14 -0.51 -11.44
CA ALA A 177 18.21 0.47 -11.22
C ALA A 177 19.54 -0.20 -10.86
N VAL A 178 19.51 -1.27 -10.06
CA VAL A 178 20.72 -1.97 -9.63
C VAL A 178 21.34 -2.90 -10.68
N GLN A 179 20.69 -3.09 -11.82
CA GLN A 179 21.29 -3.82 -12.95
C GLN A 179 22.41 -3.05 -13.61
N ARG A 180 22.32 -1.72 -13.58
CA ARG A 180 23.32 -0.85 -14.18
C ARG A 180 24.34 -0.44 -13.10
N PRO A 181 25.55 0.00 -13.50
CA PRO A 181 26.37 0.79 -12.60
C PRO A 181 25.53 1.94 -12.04
N VAL A 182 25.71 2.26 -10.77
CA VAL A 182 24.97 3.35 -10.12
C VAL A 182 25.50 4.68 -10.67
N GLU A 183 24.98 5.11 -11.81
CA GLU A 183 25.46 6.32 -12.48
C GLU A 183 24.82 7.59 -11.90
N ARG A 184 23.60 7.48 -11.34
CA ARG A 184 22.78 8.63 -10.92
C ARG A 184 22.10 8.39 -9.56
N PRO A 185 22.87 8.23 -8.46
CA PRO A 185 22.30 7.96 -7.12
C PRO A 185 21.35 9.07 -6.66
N LEU A 186 21.64 10.33 -7.00
CA LEU A 186 20.78 11.47 -6.67
C LEU A 186 19.39 11.34 -7.31
N LEU A 187 19.32 11.05 -8.61
CA LEU A 187 18.05 10.93 -9.33
C LEU A 187 17.23 9.72 -8.83
N LEU A 188 17.91 8.61 -8.52
CA LEU A 188 17.25 7.47 -7.89
C LEU A 188 16.70 7.84 -6.52
N GLY A 189 17.46 8.61 -5.74
CA GLY A 189 17.01 9.19 -4.47
C GLY A 189 15.75 10.03 -4.65
N VAL A 190 15.75 10.99 -5.59
CA VAL A 190 14.58 11.83 -5.89
C VAL A 190 13.37 10.97 -6.25
N GLY A 191 13.56 9.93 -7.07
CA GLY A 191 12.50 8.97 -7.40
C GLY A 191 11.95 8.24 -6.17
N VAL A 192 12.82 7.74 -5.29
CA VAL A 192 12.40 7.10 -4.04
C VAL A 192 11.68 8.08 -3.12
N GLY A 193 12.19 9.30 -2.95
CA GLY A 193 11.55 10.35 -2.16
C GLY A 193 10.15 10.69 -2.66
N ALA A 194 9.99 10.82 -3.98
CA ALA A 194 8.68 11.04 -4.61
C ALA A 194 7.73 9.85 -4.42
N LEU A 195 8.24 8.62 -4.51
CA LEU A 195 7.46 7.40 -4.21
C LEU A 195 7.02 7.34 -2.75
N CYS A 196 7.85 7.81 -1.81
CA CYS A 196 7.48 7.95 -0.39
C CYS A 196 6.33 8.95 -0.19
N MET A 197 6.18 9.94 -1.07
CA MET A 197 4.99 10.82 -1.06
C MET A 197 3.73 10.08 -1.53
N LEU A 198 3.87 9.06 -2.39
CA LEU A 198 2.75 8.25 -2.87
C LEU A 198 2.33 7.19 -1.87
N ALA A 199 3.29 6.51 -1.23
CA ALA A 199 3.03 5.54 -0.18
C ALA A 199 4.27 5.41 0.72
N TYR A 200 4.07 5.45 2.04
CA TYR A 200 5.18 5.36 2.98
C TYR A 200 5.92 4.01 2.96
N ASP A 201 5.36 2.95 2.38
CA ASP A 201 6.08 1.69 2.17
C ASP A 201 7.32 1.88 1.30
N ALA A 202 7.31 2.87 0.40
CA ALA A 202 8.48 3.19 -0.40
C ALA A 202 9.67 3.68 0.45
N ALA A 203 9.46 4.08 1.71
CA ALA A 203 10.55 4.39 2.64
C ALA A 203 11.45 3.17 2.89
N LEU A 204 10.94 1.94 2.72
CA LEU A 204 11.72 0.71 2.82
C LEU A 204 12.83 0.62 1.76
N LEU A 205 12.68 1.33 0.63
CA LEU A 205 13.69 1.37 -0.42
C LEU A 205 14.96 2.09 0.02
N VAL A 206 14.88 2.99 1.00
CA VAL A 206 16.03 3.74 1.52
C VAL A 206 17.04 2.82 2.22
N PRO A 207 16.70 2.12 3.33
CA PRO A 207 17.64 1.19 3.97
C PRO A 207 18.01 0.03 3.04
N ALA A 208 17.12 -0.39 2.14
CA ALA A 208 17.44 -1.41 1.14
C ALA A 208 18.57 -0.97 0.21
N TYR A 209 18.45 0.22 -0.37
CA TYR A 209 19.47 0.76 -1.26
C TYR A 209 20.78 1.07 -0.53
N VAL A 210 20.73 1.66 0.67
CA VAL A 210 21.92 1.95 1.48
C VAL A 210 22.68 0.67 1.78
N GLY A 211 22.00 -0.37 2.29
CA GLY A 211 22.61 -1.67 2.56
C GLY A 211 23.25 -2.29 1.31
N PHE A 212 22.55 -2.22 0.17
CA PHE A 212 23.07 -2.72 -1.10
C PHE A 212 24.34 -2.01 -1.57
N VAL A 213 24.40 -0.68 -1.48
CA VAL A 213 25.60 0.09 -1.83
C VAL A 213 26.77 -0.31 -0.93
N TRP A 214 26.52 -0.51 0.37
CA TRP A 214 27.55 -0.90 1.34
C TRP A 214 28.08 -2.31 1.13
N LEU A 215 27.26 -3.24 0.64
CA LEU A 215 27.65 -4.60 0.28
C LEU A 215 28.39 -4.70 -1.07
N GLY A 216 28.45 -3.60 -1.84
CA GLY A 216 29.13 -3.56 -3.13
C GLY A 216 30.67 -3.58 -3.02
N ALA A 217 31.35 -3.92 -4.12
CA ALA A 217 32.82 -4.05 -4.18
C ALA A 217 33.57 -2.70 -4.31
N SER A 218 32.90 -1.54 -4.30
CA SER A 218 33.53 -0.23 -4.50
C SER A 218 34.37 0.21 -3.28
N GLY A 219 35.26 1.21 -3.41
CA GLY A 219 35.97 1.78 -2.26
C GLY A 219 35.03 2.52 -1.28
N VAL A 220 35.40 2.61 0.01
CA VAL A 220 34.59 3.22 1.07
C VAL A 220 34.14 4.64 0.72
N GLN A 221 35.04 5.47 0.19
CA GLN A 221 34.74 6.85 -0.22
C GLN A 221 33.67 6.92 -1.33
N ALA A 222 33.73 6.02 -2.31
CA ALA A 222 32.74 5.95 -3.39
C ALA A 222 31.37 5.49 -2.85
N ARG A 223 31.36 4.50 -1.93
CA ARG A 223 30.12 4.04 -1.27
C ARG A 223 29.46 5.18 -0.48
N ALA A 224 30.23 5.88 0.35
CA ALA A 224 29.75 7.03 1.11
C ALA A 224 29.19 8.13 0.20
N GLY A 225 29.89 8.46 -0.89
CA GLY A 225 29.43 9.45 -1.87
C GLY A 225 28.13 9.05 -2.57
N HIS A 226 27.94 7.77 -2.90
CA HIS A 226 26.68 7.26 -3.47
C HIS A 226 25.53 7.32 -2.47
N VAL A 227 25.77 6.93 -1.21
CA VAL A 227 24.78 6.99 -0.14
C VAL A 227 24.35 8.44 0.11
N LEU A 228 25.30 9.35 0.27
CA LEU A 228 25.00 10.76 0.53
C LEU A 228 24.17 11.39 -0.59
N LYS A 229 24.57 11.18 -1.85
CA LYS A 229 23.82 11.69 -3.02
C LYS A 229 22.40 11.11 -3.07
N PHE A 230 22.25 9.82 -2.79
CA PHE A 230 20.93 9.18 -2.76
C PHE A 230 20.06 9.72 -1.63
N LEU A 231 20.58 9.85 -0.41
CA LEU A 231 19.82 10.38 0.73
C LEU A 231 19.41 11.84 0.49
N LEU A 232 20.31 12.66 -0.05
CA LEU A 232 19.98 14.03 -0.46
C LEU A 232 18.84 14.03 -1.48
N GLY A 233 18.92 13.16 -2.49
CA GLY A 233 17.85 13.00 -3.47
C GLY A 233 16.52 12.59 -2.84
N ALA A 234 16.54 11.62 -1.92
CA ALA A 234 15.34 11.16 -1.22
C ALA A 234 14.68 12.26 -0.40
N VAL A 235 15.49 13.08 0.30
CA VAL A 235 14.99 14.26 1.01
C VAL A 235 14.38 15.28 0.05
N LEU A 236 15.07 15.60 -1.06
CA LEU A 236 14.54 16.52 -2.08
C LEU A 236 13.23 16.03 -2.70
N GLY A 237 13.14 14.72 -2.98
CA GLY A 237 11.92 14.12 -3.52
C GLY A 237 10.76 14.09 -2.53
N LEU A 238 11.04 13.96 -1.23
CA LEU A 238 10.03 13.94 -0.16
C LEU A 238 9.62 15.36 0.31
N LEU A 239 10.45 16.36 0.02
CA LEU A 239 10.28 17.73 0.51
C LEU A 239 8.88 18.32 0.22
N PRO A 240 8.28 18.18 -0.99
CA PRO A 240 6.96 18.75 -1.24
C PRO A 240 5.90 18.21 -0.28
N HIS A 241 5.94 16.91 0.05
CA HIS A 241 5.02 16.31 1.02
C HIS A 241 5.22 16.89 2.43
N VAL A 242 6.47 17.01 2.89
CA VAL A 242 6.78 17.62 4.19
C VAL A 242 6.29 19.07 4.26
N LEU A 243 6.49 19.85 3.20
CA LEU A 243 6.02 21.24 3.14
C LEU A 243 4.48 21.31 3.17
N THR A 244 3.78 20.46 2.41
CA THR A 244 2.30 20.42 2.48
C THR A 244 1.79 20.08 3.87
N ARG A 245 2.44 19.13 4.57
CA ARG A 245 2.08 18.75 5.94
C ARG A 245 2.28 19.87 6.95
N LEU A 246 3.36 20.65 6.81
CA LEU A 246 3.70 21.69 7.79
C LEU A 246 2.97 23.02 7.57
N TRP A 247 2.64 23.36 6.32
CA TRP A 247 2.16 24.70 5.95
C TRP A 247 0.73 24.75 5.42
N VAL A 248 0.13 23.61 5.06
CA VAL A 248 -1.21 23.55 4.43
C VAL A 248 -2.24 22.82 5.31
N ASP A 249 -1.82 22.08 6.35
CA ASP A 249 -2.78 21.37 7.21
C ASP A 249 -3.51 22.30 8.17
N HIS A 250 -4.82 22.47 7.97
CA HIS A 250 -5.72 23.16 8.89
C HIS A 250 -6.98 22.35 9.22
N GLY A 251 -6.93 21.02 9.07
CA GLY A 251 -8.10 20.17 9.33
C GLY A 251 -7.87 19.04 10.33
N PHE A 252 -6.68 18.46 10.34
CA PHE A 252 -6.39 17.27 11.14
C PHE A 252 -5.42 17.49 12.29
N GLN A 253 -4.83 18.69 12.37
CA GLN A 253 -3.81 19.01 13.34
C GLN A 253 -2.59 18.07 13.22
N LEU A 254 -2.22 17.62 12.01
CA LEU A 254 -1.04 16.77 11.78
C LEU A 254 0.25 17.41 12.27
N GLU A 255 0.32 18.74 12.23
CA GLU A 255 1.41 19.53 12.76
C GLU A 255 1.59 19.32 14.26
N GLN A 256 0.51 18.89 14.94
CA GLN A 256 0.49 18.56 16.37
C GLN A 256 0.73 17.08 16.63
N LEU A 257 0.62 16.22 15.60
CA LEU A 257 0.91 14.80 15.70
C LEU A 257 2.41 14.53 15.47
N PRO A 258 3.01 13.57 16.21
CA PRO A 258 4.39 13.15 15.95
C PRO A 258 4.60 12.79 14.47
N MET A 259 5.80 13.07 13.95
CA MET A 259 6.16 12.84 12.54
C MET A 259 5.83 11.40 12.08
N PHE A 260 5.94 10.43 12.99
CA PHE A 260 5.72 9.00 12.75
C PHE A 260 4.34 8.47 13.19
N SER A 261 3.45 9.32 13.71
CA SER A 261 2.09 8.92 14.05
C SER A 261 1.24 8.65 12.81
N ILE A 262 0.44 7.59 12.87
CA ILE A 262 -0.53 7.18 11.85
C ILE A 262 -1.91 7.35 12.50
N ARG A 263 -2.73 8.30 12.03
CA ARG A 263 -4.08 8.59 12.56
C ARG A 263 -4.17 8.92 14.06
N GLY A 264 -3.11 9.50 14.66
CA GLY A 264 -3.12 9.80 16.09
C GLY A 264 -2.93 8.57 16.98
N LEU A 265 -2.67 7.39 16.40
CA LEU A 265 -2.17 6.26 17.16
C LEU A 265 -0.69 6.52 17.45
N GLU A 266 -0.36 6.64 18.74
CA GLU A 266 1.02 6.62 19.20
C GLU A 266 1.51 5.19 19.07
N ARG A 267 2.75 5.05 18.61
CA ARG A 267 3.34 3.75 18.38
C ARG A 267 3.63 3.12 19.74
N ASP A 268 3.09 1.93 19.96
CA ASP A 268 3.62 1.03 20.98
C ASP A 268 5.15 0.90 20.83
N PRO A 269 5.89 0.65 21.92
CA PRO A 269 7.31 0.37 21.81
C PRO A 269 7.57 -0.79 20.84
N LEU A 270 8.75 -0.81 20.22
CA LEU A 270 9.15 -1.93 19.35
C LEU A 270 8.94 -3.25 20.09
N HIS A 271 8.32 -4.23 19.42
CA HIS A 271 7.99 -5.54 20.01
C HIS A 271 9.23 -6.46 20.10
N LEU A 272 10.28 -6.01 20.80
CA LEU A 272 11.55 -6.73 20.88
C LEU A 272 11.41 -8.07 21.61
N VAL A 273 10.55 -8.13 22.64
CA VAL A 273 10.30 -9.34 23.42
C VAL A 273 9.57 -10.39 22.59
N ASP A 274 8.54 -9.99 21.84
CA ASP A 274 7.74 -10.90 21.02
C ASP A 274 8.39 -11.21 19.66
N ALA A 275 9.49 -10.52 19.32
CA ALA A 275 10.12 -10.62 18.02
C ALA A 275 10.37 -12.06 17.58
N PRO A 276 10.96 -12.98 18.38
CA PRO A 276 11.15 -14.37 17.96
C PRO A 276 9.86 -15.07 17.52
N GLY A 277 8.77 -14.91 18.28
CA GLY A 277 7.46 -15.47 17.94
C GLY A 277 6.89 -14.84 16.67
N ARG A 278 6.99 -13.51 16.55
CA ARG A 278 6.55 -12.75 15.37
C ARG A 278 7.36 -13.10 14.11
N LEU A 279 8.66 -13.36 14.25
CA LEU A 279 9.55 -13.79 13.16
C LEU A 279 9.08 -15.13 12.59
N LEU A 280 8.78 -16.10 13.46
CA LEU A 280 8.27 -17.40 13.05
C LEU A 280 6.89 -17.26 12.40
N ALA A 281 5.97 -16.56 13.09
CA ALA A 281 4.59 -16.38 12.64
C ALA A 281 4.49 -15.66 11.29
N PHE A 282 5.38 -14.71 10.99
CA PHE A 282 5.41 -14.06 9.68
C PHE A 282 5.55 -15.07 8.54
N TRP A 283 6.49 -16.01 8.66
CA TRP A 283 6.79 -16.98 7.61
C TRP A 283 5.84 -18.17 7.58
N THR A 284 5.37 -18.61 8.75
CA THR A 284 4.51 -19.80 8.84
C THR A 284 3.03 -19.47 8.73
N THR A 285 2.64 -18.22 8.98
CA THR A 285 1.23 -17.87 9.19
C THR A 285 0.83 -16.61 8.43
N TRP A 286 1.45 -15.45 8.69
CA TRP A 286 0.95 -14.17 8.21
C TRP A 286 1.16 -13.94 6.72
N LEU A 287 2.38 -14.13 6.21
CA LEU A 287 2.67 -13.98 4.78
C LEU A 287 1.92 -15.03 3.95
N PRO A 288 1.94 -16.34 4.29
CA PRO A 288 1.16 -17.32 3.54
C PRO A 288 -0.35 -17.09 3.68
N GLY A 289 -0.83 -16.80 4.89
CA GLY A 289 -2.26 -16.55 5.19
C GLY A 289 -2.80 -15.35 4.43
N SER A 290 -1.99 -14.29 4.28
CA SER A 290 -2.35 -13.13 3.47
C SER A 290 -2.74 -13.52 2.05
N LEU A 291 -2.13 -14.56 1.46
CA LEU A 291 -2.46 -14.98 0.09
C LEU A 291 -3.86 -15.59 -0.03
N PHE A 292 -4.52 -15.99 1.06
CA PHE A 292 -5.83 -16.65 1.00
C PHE A 292 -6.99 -15.74 1.37
N MET A 293 -6.76 -14.69 2.17
CA MET A 293 -7.81 -13.77 2.64
C MET A 293 -8.94 -14.48 3.41
N THR A 294 -8.61 -15.51 4.19
CA THR A 294 -9.57 -16.33 4.95
C THR A 294 -9.05 -16.60 6.36
N ALA A 295 -9.97 -16.91 7.29
CA ALA A 295 -9.63 -17.30 8.66
C ALA A 295 -8.61 -18.44 8.70
N VAL A 296 -7.45 -18.14 9.28
CA VAL A 296 -6.33 -19.07 9.37
C VAL A 296 -6.65 -20.23 10.32
N ASP A 297 -7.67 -20.09 11.18
CA ASP A 297 -8.11 -21.16 12.07
C ASP A 297 -8.83 -22.32 11.38
N ALA A 298 -9.32 -22.13 10.16
CA ALA A 298 -9.95 -23.21 9.42
C ALA A 298 -8.91 -24.32 9.07
N PRO A 299 -9.17 -25.60 9.37
CA PRO A 299 -8.18 -26.68 9.18
C PRO A 299 -7.60 -26.77 7.76
N LEU A 300 -8.45 -26.59 6.75
CA LEU A 300 -8.02 -26.58 5.35
C LEU A 300 -7.09 -25.39 5.05
N VAL A 301 -7.39 -24.21 5.58
CA VAL A 301 -6.59 -23.00 5.40
C VAL A 301 -5.22 -23.17 6.05
N ARG A 302 -5.13 -23.78 7.25
CA ARG A 302 -3.85 -24.13 7.89
C ARG A 302 -2.97 -25.00 7.00
N VAL A 303 -3.56 -26.02 6.37
CA VAL A 303 -2.83 -26.89 5.43
C VAL A 303 -2.33 -26.09 4.22
N LEU A 304 -3.18 -25.24 3.63
CA LEU A 304 -2.81 -24.40 2.48
C LEU A 304 -1.70 -23.38 2.83
N VAL A 305 -1.76 -22.80 4.02
CA VAL A 305 -0.76 -21.91 4.60
C VAL A 305 0.58 -22.62 4.74
N LEU A 306 0.60 -23.86 5.27
CA LEU A 306 1.82 -24.66 5.40
C LEU A 306 2.40 -25.08 4.03
N ILE A 307 1.54 -25.49 3.08
CA ILE A 307 1.96 -25.79 1.70
C ILE A 307 2.63 -24.56 1.09
N THR A 308 2.01 -23.38 1.25
CA THR A 308 2.54 -22.12 0.75
C THR A 308 3.88 -21.78 1.39
N ALA A 309 3.98 -21.86 2.72
CA ALA A 309 5.24 -21.64 3.43
C ALA A 309 6.35 -22.60 2.91
N GLY A 310 6.02 -23.87 2.69
CA GLY A 310 6.92 -24.86 2.09
C GLY A 310 7.37 -24.47 0.67
N LEU A 311 6.46 -23.98 -0.17
CA LEU A 311 6.78 -23.49 -1.51
C LEU A 311 7.65 -22.22 -1.48
N LEU A 312 7.41 -21.30 -0.55
CA LEU A 312 8.24 -20.10 -0.35
C LEU A 312 9.68 -20.50 0.02
N VAL A 313 9.84 -21.41 0.99
CA VAL A 313 11.16 -21.92 1.41
C VAL A 313 11.84 -22.65 0.26
N TRP A 314 11.12 -23.53 -0.44
CA TRP A 314 11.67 -24.30 -1.55
C TRP A 314 12.13 -23.40 -2.71
N GLY A 315 11.32 -22.40 -3.07
CA GLY A 315 11.70 -21.37 -4.03
C GLY A 315 12.94 -20.60 -3.56
N GLY A 316 12.96 -20.14 -2.32
CA GLY A 316 14.12 -19.45 -1.74
C GLY A 316 15.42 -20.26 -1.82
N LEU A 317 15.38 -21.56 -1.52
CA LEU A 317 16.54 -22.45 -1.67
C LEU A 317 17.01 -22.59 -3.13
N GLY A 318 16.10 -22.44 -4.10
CA GLY A 318 16.40 -22.48 -5.51
C GLY A 318 17.16 -21.28 -6.04
N LEU A 319 17.06 -20.13 -5.35
CA LEU A 319 17.77 -18.91 -5.73
C LEU A 319 19.30 -19.05 -5.66
N ARG A 320 19.83 -20.08 -4.98
CA ARG A 320 21.27 -20.39 -5.00
C ARG A 320 21.77 -20.82 -6.39
N GLY A 321 20.87 -21.34 -7.22
CA GLY A 321 21.17 -21.79 -8.58
C GLY A 321 21.14 -20.68 -9.64
N VAL A 322 20.81 -19.43 -9.28
CA VAL A 322 20.66 -18.36 -10.27
C VAL A 322 22.00 -17.98 -10.93
N PRO A 323 22.00 -17.70 -12.25
CA PRO A 323 23.21 -17.30 -12.97
C PRO A 323 23.88 -16.07 -12.36
N ALA A 324 25.21 -16.00 -12.47
CA ALA A 324 26.01 -14.89 -11.92
C ALA A 324 25.51 -13.50 -12.38
N ALA A 325 25.07 -13.38 -13.64
CA ALA A 325 24.51 -12.15 -14.19
C ALA A 325 23.24 -11.66 -13.48
N GLN A 326 22.47 -12.56 -12.84
CA GLN A 326 21.21 -12.24 -12.15
C GLN A 326 21.36 -12.09 -10.63
N ARG A 327 22.46 -12.62 -10.04
CA ARG A 327 22.66 -12.65 -8.58
C ARG A 327 22.50 -11.28 -7.93
N ARG A 328 23.01 -10.22 -8.55
CA ARG A 328 22.91 -8.85 -8.03
C ARG A 328 21.46 -8.41 -7.83
N VAL A 329 20.58 -8.72 -8.78
CA VAL A 329 19.15 -8.40 -8.73
C VAL A 329 18.44 -9.27 -7.68
N VAL A 330 18.72 -10.57 -7.68
CA VAL A 330 18.14 -11.53 -6.72
C VAL A 330 18.49 -11.14 -5.28
N TYR A 331 19.75 -10.79 -5.01
CA TYR A 331 20.18 -10.35 -3.69
C TYR A 331 19.56 -9.02 -3.26
N MET A 332 19.41 -8.06 -4.18
CA MET A 332 18.64 -6.85 -3.87
C MET A 332 17.17 -7.18 -3.55
N GLY A 333 16.54 -8.09 -4.29
CA GLY A 333 15.18 -8.53 -4.03
C GLY A 333 15.03 -9.20 -2.66
N LEU A 334 15.95 -10.09 -2.31
CA LEU A 334 15.99 -10.73 -0.99
C LEU A 334 16.22 -9.71 0.13
N TRP A 335 17.11 -8.73 -0.09
CA TRP A 335 17.37 -7.66 0.87
C TRP A 335 16.15 -6.77 1.09
N LEU A 336 15.41 -6.42 0.04
CA LEU A 336 14.14 -5.70 0.13
C LEU A 336 13.10 -6.47 0.96
N ILE A 337 12.95 -7.77 0.72
CA ILE A 337 12.05 -8.63 1.50
C ILE A 337 12.48 -8.68 2.97
N ALA A 338 13.79 -8.80 3.24
CA ALA A 338 14.32 -8.82 4.60
C ALA A 338 14.08 -7.50 5.35
N VAL A 339 14.25 -6.36 4.67
CA VAL A 339 13.96 -5.03 5.22
C VAL A 339 12.46 -4.86 5.50
N PHE A 340 11.59 -5.23 4.55
CA PHE A 340 10.14 -5.21 4.74
C PHE A 340 9.73 -6.08 5.93
N TRP A 341 10.27 -7.30 6.00
CA TRP A 341 10.04 -8.25 7.08
C TRP A 341 10.45 -7.69 8.45
N ALA A 342 11.65 -7.10 8.54
CA ALA A 342 12.09 -6.45 9.77
C ALA A 342 11.12 -5.36 10.21
N VAL A 343 10.63 -4.53 9.29
CA VAL A 343 9.64 -3.50 9.63
C VAL A 343 8.31 -4.11 10.10
N VAL A 344 7.78 -5.13 9.44
CA VAL A 344 6.52 -5.78 9.87
C VAL A 344 6.65 -6.48 11.23
N VAL A 345 7.82 -7.07 11.52
CA VAL A 345 8.05 -7.81 12.75
C VAL A 345 8.30 -6.89 13.93
N PHE A 346 9.18 -5.90 13.77
CA PHE A 346 9.63 -5.07 14.89
C PHE A 346 8.76 -3.84 15.09
N ALA A 347 8.14 -3.32 14.01
CA ALA A 347 7.37 -2.09 14.10
C ALA A 347 5.91 -2.36 14.48
N PRO A 348 5.28 -1.46 15.24
CA PRO A 348 3.92 -1.63 15.74
C PRO A 348 2.85 -1.29 14.69
N PHE A 349 3.12 -1.47 13.38
CA PHE A 349 2.13 -1.19 12.32
C PHE A 349 1.30 -2.40 11.95
N PHE A 350 1.79 -3.58 12.29
CA PHE A 350 1.13 -4.82 11.96
C PHE A 350 0.75 -5.53 13.25
N GLU A 351 -0.54 -5.56 13.50
CA GLU A 351 -1.16 -6.41 14.50
C GLU A 351 -1.79 -7.60 13.78
N PRO A 352 -1.36 -8.83 14.09
CA PRO A 352 -2.00 -10.01 13.53
C PRO A 352 -3.43 -10.14 14.08
N ARG A 353 -4.34 -10.60 13.25
CA ARG A 353 -5.68 -11.04 13.69
C ARG A 353 -5.86 -12.51 13.40
N ASP A 354 -6.44 -13.20 14.38
CA ASP A 354 -6.69 -14.64 14.30
C ASP A 354 -7.77 -14.96 13.24
N ASP A 355 -8.71 -14.04 13.05
CA ASP A 355 -9.78 -14.15 12.04
C ASP A 355 -9.28 -14.09 10.59
N GLY A 356 -8.03 -13.65 10.34
CA GLY A 356 -7.37 -13.62 9.03
C GLY A 356 -8.18 -12.94 7.90
N ALA A 357 -9.27 -12.26 8.23
CA ALA A 357 -10.31 -11.84 7.30
C ALA A 357 -10.28 -10.31 7.18
N GLY A 358 -10.01 -9.82 5.97
CA GLY A 358 -10.04 -8.39 5.66
C GLY A 358 -8.75 -7.89 5.07
N TYR A 359 -8.83 -7.37 3.84
CA TYR A 359 -7.67 -6.89 3.08
C TYR A 359 -7.01 -5.69 3.76
N VAL A 360 -7.73 -4.99 4.63
CA VAL A 360 -7.23 -3.87 5.45
C VAL A 360 -6.11 -4.31 6.38
N TYR A 361 -6.20 -5.51 6.97
CA TYR A 361 -5.18 -6.01 7.91
C TYR A 361 -3.88 -6.38 7.20
N TYR A 362 -3.99 -6.89 5.98
CA TYR A 362 -2.85 -7.22 5.14
C TYR A 362 -2.45 -6.10 4.18
N ARG A 363 -2.93 -4.86 4.36
CA ARG A 363 -2.78 -3.76 3.38
C ARG A 363 -1.34 -3.43 2.96
N TYR A 364 -0.35 -3.75 3.78
CA TYR A 364 1.07 -3.55 3.48
C TYR A 364 1.67 -4.69 2.65
N PHE A 365 1.12 -5.91 2.70
CA PHE A 365 1.63 -7.06 1.96
C PHE A 365 1.55 -6.90 0.43
N PRO A 366 0.50 -6.30 -0.18
CA PRO A 366 0.46 -6.00 -1.60
C PRO A 366 1.69 -5.26 -2.13
N PHE A 367 2.37 -4.45 -1.30
CA PHE A 367 3.59 -3.75 -1.68
C PHE A 367 4.75 -4.72 -2.03
N ILE A 368 4.89 -5.83 -1.29
CA ILE A 368 6.04 -6.75 -1.40
C ILE A 368 5.69 -8.09 -2.06
N VAL A 369 4.44 -8.56 -1.96
CA VAL A 369 4.00 -9.88 -2.44
C VAL A 369 4.35 -10.13 -3.92
N PRO A 370 4.21 -9.17 -4.86
CA PRO A 370 4.66 -9.38 -6.23
C PRO A 370 6.15 -9.70 -6.35
N LEU A 371 7.00 -9.05 -5.55
CA LEU A 371 8.43 -9.33 -5.53
C LEU A 371 8.71 -10.72 -4.94
N VAL A 372 8.03 -11.09 -3.85
CA VAL A 372 8.12 -12.44 -3.26
C VAL A 372 7.74 -13.50 -4.29
N ALA A 373 6.61 -13.34 -4.96
CA ALA A 373 6.13 -14.27 -5.98
C ALA A 373 7.15 -14.43 -7.12
N LEU A 374 7.72 -13.34 -7.62
CA LEU A 374 8.75 -13.39 -8.67
C LEU A 374 10.00 -14.18 -8.24
N LEU A 375 10.52 -13.93 -7.04
CA LEU A 375 11.69 -14.65 -6.54
C LEU A 375 11.41 -16.13 -6.29
N VAL A 376 10.22 -16.46 -5.77
CA VAL A 376 9.80 -17.85 -5.58
C VAL A 376 9.69 -18.57 -6.91
N LEU A 377 9.09 -17.94 -7.92
CA LEU A 377 8.99 -18.49 -9.27
C LEU A 377 10.36 -18.70 -9.91
N GLU A 378 11.28 -17.74 -9.80
CA GLU A 378 12.66 -17.91 -10.29
C GLU A 378 13.33 -19.10 -9.59
N GLY A 379 13.26 -19.17 -8.27
CA GLY A 379 13.86 -20.28 -7.53
C GLY A 379 13.25 -21.65 -7.84
N LEU A 380 11.92 -21.73 -8.04
CA LEU A 380 11.24 -22.95 -8.46
C LEU A 380 11.71 -23.41 -9.84
N VAL A 381 11.84 -22.48 -10.78
CA VAL A 381 12.39 -22.75 -12.13
C VAL A 381 13.80 -23.32 -12.04
N GLN A 382 14.66 -22.77 -11.17
CA GLN A 382 16.03 -23.25 -11.01
C GLN A 382 16.13 -24.66 -10.40
N ARG A 383 15.22 -25.05 -9.49
CA ARG A 383 15.30 -26.38 -8.82
C ARG A 383 14.69 -27.52 -9.62
N ARG A 384 13.48 -27.32 -10.15
CA ARG A 384 12.68 -28.41 -10.75
C ARG A 384 12.15 -28.07 -12.14
N GLY A 385 12.59 -26.96 -12.72
CA GLY A 385 12.11 -26.52 -14.02
C GLY A 385 10.73 -25.87 -13.96
N THR A 386 10.09 -25.72 -15.11
CA THR A 386 8.90 -24.87 -15.26
C THR A 386 7.64 -25.40 -14.58
N TRP A 387 7.52 -26.71 -14.38
CA TRP A 387 6.27 -27.30 -13.86
C TRP A 387 5.96 -26.86 -12.43
N ALA A 388 6.98 -26.72 -11.57
CA ALA A 388 6.76 -26.32 -10.18
C ALA A 388 6.30 -24.86 -10.10
N ALA A 389 6.86 -24.00 -10.96
CA ALA A 389 6.40 -22.63 -11.14
C ALA A 389 4.95 -22.59 -11.65
N TRP A 390 4.60 -23.41 -12.65
CA TRP A 390 3.21 -23.51 -13.14
C TRP A 390 2.24 -24.03 -12.07
N GLY A 391 2.66 -25.01 -11.27
CA GLY A 391 1.88 -25.52 -10.15
C GLY A 391 1.59 -24.42 -9.12
N PHE A 392 2.59 -23.60 -8.78
CA PHE A 392 2.41 -22.44 -7.89
C PHE A 392 1.44 -21.40 -8.49
N VAL A 393 1.59 -21.06 -9.77
CA VAL A 393 0.68 -20.13 -10.47
C VAL A 393 -0.76 -20.67 -10.47
N GLY A 394 -0.94 -21.94 -10.80
CA GLY A 394 -2.26 -22.59 -10.80
C GLY A 394 -2.87 -22.67 -9.41
N PHE A 395 -2.05 -22.92 -8.38
CA PHE A 395 -2.46 -22.91 -6.98
C PHE A 395 -2.98 -21.53 -6.56
N CYS A 396 -2.22 -20.45 -6.83
CA CYS A 396 -2.68 -19.08 -6.57
C CYS A 396 -3.97 -18.75 -7.33
N GLY A 397 -4.06 -19.12 -8.60
CA GLY A 397 -5.26 -18.90 -9.41
C GLY A 397 -6.49 -19.65 -8.90
N LEU A 398 -6.32 -20.89 -8.42
CA LEU A 398 -7.41 -21.64 -7.79
C LEU A 398 -7.85 -20.98 -6.48
N SER A 399 -6.91 -20.52 -5.64
CA SER A 399 -7.23 -19.77 -4.42
C SER A 399 -7.99 -18.49 -4.72
N SER A 400 -7.58 -17.74 -5.75
CA SER A 400 -8.29 -16.56 -6.26
C SER A 400 -9.72 -16.92 -6.69
N LEU A 401 -9.90 -18.00 -7.45
CA LEU A 401 -11.23 -18.44 -7.87
C LEU A 401 -12.13 -18.80 -6.67
N VAL A 402 -11.60 -19.53 -5.68
CA VAL A 402 -12.34 -19.88 -4.46
C VAL A 402 -12.72 -18.63 -3.68
N PHE A 403 -11.82 -17.66 -3.56
CA PHE A 403 -12.10 -16.37 -2.94
C PHE A 403 -13.23 -15.63 -3.66
N LEU A 404 -13.17 -15.55 -4.99
CA LEU A 404 -14.20 -14.89 -5.81
C LEU A 404 -15.58 -15.54 -5.66
N VAL A 405 -15.64 -16.88 -5.54
CA VAL A 405 -16.91 -17.61 -5.38
C VAL A 405 -17.48 -17.48 -3.97
N ARG A 406 -16.64 -17.25 -2.96
CA ARG A 406 -17.06 -17.16 -1.54
C ARG A 406 -17.37 -15.75 -1.07
N GLN A 407 -16.99 -14.75 -1.84
CA GLN A 407 -17.22 -13.36 -1.44
C GLN A 407 -18.72 -13.07 -1.43
N GLU A 408 -19.22 -12.43 -0.37
CA GLU A 408 -20.62 -12.02 -0.29
C GLU A 408 -21.00 -11.13 -1.48
N ASP A 409 -22.20 -11.35 -2.01
CA ASP A 409 -22.73 -10.55 -3.12
C ASP A 409 -22.95 -9.11 -2.65
N ARG A 410 -22.16 -8.19 -3.19
CA ARG A 410 -22.35 -6.72 -3.13
C ARG A 410 -22.55 -6.18 -1.70
N PRO A 411 -21.46 -5.96 -0.94
CA PRO A 411 -21.56 -5.37 0.38
C PRO A 411 -22.22 -3.99 0.30
N LEU A 412 -23.08 -3.71 1.28
CA LEU A 412 -23.64 -2.37 1.45
C LEU A 412 -22.49 -1.36 1.69
N PRO A 413 -22.62 -0.12 1.20
CA PRO A 413 -21.65 0.92 1.52
C PRO A 413 -21.47 1.09 3.03
N MET A 414 -20.22 1.15 3.48
CA MET A 414 -19.89 1.39 4.89
C MET A 414 -20.09 2.86 5.28
N ASP A 415 -21.34 3.35 5.25
CA ASP A 415 -21.63 4.78 5.36
C ASP A 415 -21.34 5.37 6.74
N GLU A 416 -21.59 4.64 7.83
CA GLU A 416 -21.20 5.09 9.17
C GLU A 416 -19.68 5.28 9.29
N ALA A 417 -18.90 4.31 8.81
CA ALA A 417 -17.45 4.42 8.80
C ALA A 417 -16.95 5.50 7.83
N THR A 418 -17.64 5.70 6.71
CA THR A 418 -17.38 6.79 5.76
C THR A 418 -17.59 8.14 6.42
N GLY A 419 -18.71 8.30 7.14
CA GLY A 419 -19.02 9.47 7.95
C GLY A 419 -17.94 9.74 9.00
N TRP A 420 -17.44 8.70 9.66
CA TRP A 420 -16.33 8.83 10.62
C TRP A 420 -15.07 9.40 9.97
N VAL A 421 -14.68 8.91 8.79
CA VAL A 421 -13.53 9.45 8.04
C VAL A 421 -13.76 10.92 7.67
N LEU A 422 -14.97 11.25 7.19
CA LEU A 422 -15.34 12.63 6.85
C LEU A 422 -15.33 13.56 8.07
N GLY A 423 -15.88 13.12 9.21
CA GLY A 423 -15.90 13.88 10.46
C GLY A 423 -14.50 14.13 11.01
N ARG A 424 -13.60 13.13 10.96
CA ARG A 424 -12.19 13.35 11.32
C ARG A 424 -11.51 14.39 10.43
N LYS A 425 -11.93 14.50 9.17
CA LYS A 425 -11.30 15.33 8.14
C LYS A 425 -11.82 16.74 8.07
N TYR A 426 -13.14 16.89 8.05
CA TYR A 426 -13.85 18.12 7.81
C TYR A 426 -14.68 18.56 9.02
N GLY A 427 -14.63 17.83 10.15
CA GLY A 427 -15.46 18.12 11.32
C GLY A 427 -15.23 19.50 11.94
N HIS A 428 -14.10 20.15 11.65
CA HIS A 428 -13.84 21.54 12.04
C HIS A 428 -14.61 22.57 11.21
N ASP A 429 -15.17 22.18 10.06
CA ASP A 429 -15.99 22.98 9.15
C ASP A 429 -17.30 22.24 8.82
N PRO A 430 -18.34 22.36 9.69
CA PRO A 430 -19.63 21.71 9.50
C PRO A 430 -20.34 22.10 8.21
N GLN A 431 -20.09 23.31 7.69
CA GLN A 431 -20.72 23.76 6.45
C GLN A 431 -20.15 23.00 5.25
N LEU A 432 -18.82 22.90 5.16
CA LEU A 432 -18.17 22.10 4.13
C LEU A 432 -18.55 20.62 4.25
N LEU A 433 -18.49 20.06 5.46
CA LEU A 433 -18.86 18.67 5.70
C LEU A 433 -20.32 18.39 5.32
N GLY A 434 -21.26 19.27 5.68
CA GLY A 434 -22.65 19.17 5.28
C GLY A 434 -22.85 19.19 3.76
N ARG A 435 -22.13 20.06 3.02
CA ARG A 435 -22.16 20.08 1.55
C ARG A 435 -21.66 18.77 0.94
N ILE A 436 -20.54 18.25 1.45
CA ILE A 436 -19.97 16.96 1.00
C ILE A 436 -21.00 15.83 1.18
N MET A 437 -21.62 15.74 2.36
CA MET A 437 -22.59 14.68 2.67
C MET A 437 -23.91 14.85 1.90
N ALA A 438 -24.34 16.08 1.60
CA ALA A 438 -25.51 16.33 0.77
C ALA A 438 -25.41 15.69 -0.62
N GLY A 439 -24.18 15.45 -1.11
CA GLY A 439 -23.94 14.77 -2.37
C GLY A 439 -24.24 13.26 -2.39
N ALA A 440 -24.40 12.61 -1.23
CA ALA A 440 -24.55 11.16 -1.11
C ALA A 440 -26.00 10.65 -1.22
N GLY A 441 -27.00 11.54 -1.27
CA GLY A 441 -28.42 11.19 -1.27
C GLY A 441 -29.03 11.07 0.13
N THR A 442 -30.37 11.14 0.22
CA THR A 442 -31.10 11.21 1.50
C THR A 442 -31.03 9.91 2.31
N GLU A 443 -30.98 8.75 1.66
CA GLU A 443 -30.98 7.44 2.31
C GLU A 443 -29.72 7.18 3.15
N ARG A 444 -28.57 7.73 2.73
CA ARG A 444 -27.27 7.56 3.39
C ARG A 444 -26.99 8.62 4.44
N LYS A 445 -27.79 9.69 4.44
CA LYS A 445 -27.53 10.91 5.21
C LYS A 445 -27.45 10.64 6.71
N TYR A 446 -28.38 9.85 7.26
CA TYR A 446 -28.36 9.53 8.69
C TYR A 446 -27.06 8.84 9.12
N GLN A 447 -26.64 7.79 8.39
CA GLN A 447 -25.43 7.03 8.71
C GLN A 447 -24.16 7.88 8.55
N LEU A 448 -24.09 8.70 7.50
CA LEU A 448 -22.97 9.62 7.30
C LEU A 448 -22.90 10.67 8.41
N THR A 449 -24.03 11.26 8.82
CA THR A 449 -24.11 12.24 9.91
C THR A 449 -23.76 11.62 11.25
N PHE A 450 -24.26 10.41 11.54
CA PHE A 450 -23.87 9.64 12.73
C PHE A 450 -22.35 9.39 12.77
N GLY A 451 -21.80 8.88 11.67
CA GLY A 451 -20.36 8.70 11.54
C GLY A 451 -19.59 10.01 11.73
N ALA A 452 -20.07 11.10 11.13
CA ALA A 452 -19.45 12.42 11.23
C ALA A 452 -19.39 12.94 12.67
N GLY A 453 -20.44 12.73 13.46
CA GLY A 453 -20.45 13.00 14.89
C GLY A 453 -19.34 12.26 15.63
N TRP A 454 -19.27 10.94 15.41
CA TRP A 454 -18.22 10.10 15.99
C TRP A 454 -16.81 10.57 15.58
N GLY A 455 -16.59 10.78 14.29
CA GLY A 455 -15.29 11.23 13.77
C GLY A 455 -14.88 12.60 14.27
N THR A 456 -15.82 13.55 14.36
CA THR A 456 -15.55 14.91 14.83
C THR A 456 -15.17 14.92 16.31
N ALA A 457 -15.93 14.21 17.16
CA ALA A 457 -15.60 14.08 18.58
C ALA A 457 -14.24 13.41 18.79
N ALA A 458 -13.97 12.31 18.07
CA ALA A 458 -12.68 11.64 18.12
C ALA A 458 -11.54 12.58 17.73
N ALA A 459 -11.66 13.34 16.64
CA ALA A 459 -10.61 14.27 16.22
C ALA A 459 -10.38 15.43 17.19
N MET A 460 -11.45 15.92 17.85
CA MET A 460 -11.35 17.07 18.76
C MET A 460 -10.90 16.72 20.16
N PHE A 461 -11.11 15.48 20.63
CA PHE A 461 -10.86 15.08 22.02
C PHE A 461 -9.82 13.97 22.20
N ASP A 462 -9.26 13.42 21.12
CA ASP A 462 -8.16 12.43 21.21
C ASP A 462 -7.02 12.98 22.06
N ARG A 463 -6.64 12.22 23.11
CA ARG A 463 -5.62 12.56 24.12
C ARG A 463 -5.84 13.85 24.89
N ARG A 464 -7.07 14.35 24.93
CA ARG A 464 -7.45 15.50 25.74
C ARG A 464 -8.29 15.04 26.92
N THR A 465 -8.34 15.89 27.93
CA THR A 465 -9.08 15.66 29.17
C THR A 465 -10.16 16.71 29.35
N ALA A 466 -11.06 16.49 30.31
CA ALA A 466 -12.09 17.46 30.73
C ALA A 466 -11.55 18.85 31.11
N THR A 467 -10.24 19.01 31.33
CA THR A 467 -9.62 20.30 31.64
C THR A 467 -9.27 21.13 30.40
N ASP A 468 -9.30 20.55 29.19
CA ASP A 468 -9.07 21.29 27.93
C ASP A 468 -10.35 22.05 27.49
N THR A 469 -10.61 23.16 28.17
CA THR A 469 -11.77 24.03 27.91
C THR A 469 -11.76 24.61 26.49
N ALA A 470 -10.58 24.78 25.88
CA ALA A 470 -10.46 25.27 24.51
C ALA A 470 -10.99 24.25 23.50
N ALA A 471 -10.73 22.95 23.70
CA ALA A 471 -11.31 21.88 22.91
C ALA A 471 -12.84 21.86 23.03
N MET A 472 -13.34 21.95 24.27
CA MET A 472 -14.78 21.94 24.55
C MET A 472 -15.50 23.11 23.88
N HIS A 473 -15.00 24.34 24.04
CA HIS A 473 -15.58 25.51 23.38
C HIS A 473 -15.49 25.45 21.85
N ARG A 474 -14.42 24.85 21.30
CA ARG A 474 -14.32 24.62 19.85
C ARG A 474 -15.38 23.61 19.39
N PHE A 475 -15.56 22.52 20.12
CA PHE A 475 -16.57 21.52 19.82
C PHE A 475 -17.99 22.08 19.92
N GLN A 476 -18.32 22.80 20.99
CA GLN A 476 -19.64 23.43 21.16
C GLN A 476 -19.96 24.42 20.03
N ARG A 477 -18.99 25.26 19.64
CA ARG A 477 -19.16 26.15 18.47
C ARG A 477 -19.38 25.38 17.18
N THR A 478 -18.66 24.28 17.00
CA THR A 478 -18.78 23.41 15.83
C THR A 478 -20.16 22.76 15.79
N ARG A 479 -20.59 22.15 16.90
CA ARG A 479 -21.93 21.56 17.07
C ARG A 479 -23.04 22.58 16.79
N ALA A 480 -22.91 23.80 17.30
CA ALA A 480 -23.90 24.87 17.09
C ALA A 480 -24.07 25.29 15.61
N MET A 481 -23.12 24.97 14.73
CA MET A 481 -23.22 25.23 13.29
C MET A 481 -23.89 24.09 12.51
N TRP A 482 -24.19 22.96 13.15
CA TRP A 482 -24.87 21.84 12.48
C TRP A 482 -26.36 22.15 12.24
N PRO A 483 -26.94 21.69 11.11
CA PRO A 483 -28.37 21.83 10.85
C PRO A 483 -29.21 21.14 11.94
N VAL A 484 -30.23 21.81 12.45
CA VAL A 484 -31.08 21.30 13.56
C VAL A 484 -31.66 19.92 13.27
N GLY A 485 -32.12 19.67 12.03
CA GLY A 485 -32.66 18.37 11.62
C GLY A 485 -31.64 17.23 11.53
N GLU A 486 -30.36 17.51 11.69
CA GLU A 486 -29.26 16.54 11.66
C GLU A 486 -28.59 16.35 13.03
N LEU A 487 -28.87 17.24 13.99
CA LEU A 487 -28.21 17.25 15.31
C LEU A 487 -28.40 15.94 16.06
N THR A 488 -29.60 15.35 16.05
CA THR A 488 -29.86 14.08 16.74
C THR A 488 -28.94 12.97 16.27
N ALA A 489 -28.79 12.80 14.95
CA ALA A 489 -27.90 11.78 14.39
C ALA A 489 -26.43 12.07 14.72
N PHE A 490 -26.02 13.34 14.62
CA PHE A 490 -24.68 13.78 14.94
C PHE A 490 -24.34 13.51 16.41
N ASP A 491 -25.23 13.88 17.33
CA ASP A 491 -25.04 13.73 18.77
C ASP A 491 -24.98 12.25 19.19
N HIS A 492 -25.82 11.38 18.61
CA HIS A 492 -25.68 9.92 18.81
C HIS A 492 -24.29 9.42 18.37
N GLY A 493 -23.75 9.97 17.28
CA GLY A 493 -22.38 9.70 16.84
C GLY A 493 -21.33 10.16 17.86
N VAL A 494 -21.51 11.36 18.41
CA VAL A 494 -20.65 11.92 19.46
C VAL A 494 -20.67 11.01 20.69
N GLU A 495 -21.84 10.58 21.14
CA GLU A 495 -21.98 9.63 22.26
C GLU A 495 -21.26 8.31 21.99
N ARG A 496 -21.40 7.78 20.76
CA ARG A 496 -20.69 6.57 20.34
C ARG A 496 -19.18 6.72 20.48
N ALA A 497 -18.62 7.90 20.23
CA ALA A 497 -17.18 8.16 20.37
C ALA A 497 -16.64 7.92 21.78
N PHE A 498 -17.49 8.05 22.81
CA PHE A 498 -17.14 7.81 24.22
C PHE A 498 -17.45 6.37 24.69
N GLY A 499 -17.83 5.48 23.77
CA GLY A 499 -18.08 4.08 24.08
C GLY A 499 -16.81 3.36 24.57
N PRO A 500 -16.92 2.41 25.51
CA PRO A 500 -15.77 1.72 26.10
C PRO A 500 -14.96 0.90 25.07
N ASP A 501 -15.60 0.43 23.99
CA ASP A 501 -15.00 -0.38 22.94
C ASP A 501 -14.57 0.44 21.71
N VAL A 502 -14.61 1.78 21.79
CA VAL A 502 -14.31 2.67 20.66
C VAL A 502 -12.90 3.22 20.78
N THR A 503 -12.17 3.20 19.66
CA THR A 503 -10.80 3.72 19.55
C THR A 503 -10.78 4.97 18.65
N PRO A 504 -10.10 6.06 19.04
CA PRO A 504 -9.36 6.24 20.30
C PRO A 504 -10.31 6.32 21.51
N ARG A 505 -9.84 5.84 22.67
CA ARG A 505 -10.61 5.92 23.91
C ARG A 505 -10.55 7.36 24.43
N LEU A 506 -11.70 8.04 24.42
CA LEU A 506 -11.84 9.41 24.90
C LEU A 506 -12.06 9.45 26.42
N ASP A 507 -11.71 10.58 27.05
CA ASP A 507 -11.98 10.81 28.47
C ASP A 507 -13.50 10.89 28.74
N PRO A 508 -14.10 9.94 29.49
CA PRO A 508 -15.54 9.94 29.76
C PRO A 508 -16.01 11.21 30.49
N ALA A 509 -15.15 11.88 31.25
CA ALA A 509 -15.51 13.12 31.95
C ALA A 509 -15.82 14.27 30.97
N ILE A 510 -15.25 14.25 29.76
CA ILE A 510 -15.62 15.21 28.71
C ILE A 510 -17.09 15.03 28.33
N ARG A 511 -17.58 13.78 28.23
CA ARG A 511 -18.96 13.48 27.85
C ARG A 511 -19.97 14.13 28.80
N GLU A 512 -19.71 14.05 30.11
CA GLU A 512 -20.56 14.63 31.15
C GLU A 512 -20.69 16.15 31.02
N LEU A 513 -19.67 16.80 30.46
CA LEU A 513 -19.61 18.26 30.29
C LEU A 513 -20.15 18.74 28.94
N LEU A 514 -20.42 17.84 27.99
CA LEU A 514 -20.85 18.22 26.64
C LEU A 514 -22.32 18.65 26.56
N ASP A 515 -23.09 18.50 27.66
CA ASP A 515 -24.53 18.83 27.76
C ASP A 515 -25.29 18.49 26.47
N LEU A 516 -25.26 17.19 26.15
CA LEU A 516 -25.97 16.65 24.98
C LEU A 516 -27.47 16.49 25.27
N GLU A 517 -27.87 16.53 26.55
CA GLU A 517 -29.25 16.46 27.03
C GLU A 517 -29.92 17.85 26.99
N GLY A 518 -30.06 18.40 25.79
CA GLY A 518 -30.57 19.77 25.61
C GLY A 518 -31.39 20.01 24.34
N ILE A 519 -31.96 18.98 23.73
CA ILE A 519 -32.85 19.13 22.56
C ILE A 519 -34.10 18.24 22.75
N PRO A 520 -35.32 18.82 22.76
CA PRO A 520 -36.59 18.10 22.91
C PRO A 520 -36.93 17.15 21.76
#